data_AF-A0A2K3K8B1-F1
#
_entry.id   AF-A0A2K3K8B1-F1
#
_cell.length_a   1.000
_cell.length_b   1.000
_cell.length_c   1.000
_cell.angle_alpha   90.00
_cell.angle_beta   90.00
_cell.angle_gamma   90.00
#
_symmetry.space_group_name_H-M   'P 1'
#
loop_
_entity.id
_entity.type
_entity.pdbx_description
1 polymer ?
#
loop_
_entity_poly.entity_id
_entity_poly.type
_entity_poly.pdbx_seq_one_letter_code
_entity_poly.pdbx_strand_id
1 'polypeptide(L)'
;MPQDVPSSRTNKRAKKLVEEDKSMGDIAKTFKKMIELFEMNTVELVKQIKSASGEDIWAQLVEIGVDEDSLPHVYMHLVQNPEALKAFNGVPIDKRKEMLPFIVPNKP
;
A
#
# COMPACT_ATOMS: atom_id res chain seq x y z
N MET A 1 66.30 55.48 10.80
CA MET A 1 66.01 55.54 9.35
C MET A 1 64.86 54.60 9.05
N PRO A 2 63.74 55.09 8.47
CA PRO A 2 62.64 54.27 7.97
C PRO A 2 62.83 53.98 6.47
N GLN A 3 62.47 52.77 6.02
CA GLN A 3 62.31 52.40 4.60
C GLN A 3 61.22 51.33 4.55
N ASP A 4 59.99 51.72 4.24
CA ASP A 4 59.39 51.76 2.89
C ASP A 4 58.62 50.46 2.59
N VAL A 5 57.30 50.56 2.76
CA VAL A 5 56.32 49.61 2.22
C VAL A 5 56.03 49.99 0.78
N PRO A 6 55.75 49.00 -0.09
CA PRO A 6 54.65 49.18 -1.02
C PRO A 6 53.63 48.04 -0.96
N SER A 7 52.41 48.49 -0.74
CA SER A 7 51.12 47.90 -1.08
C SER A 7 51.14 46.97 -2.31
N SER A 8 50.51 45.81 -2.17
CA SER A 8 49.86 45.11 -3.28
C SER A 8 48.61 44.37 -2.78
N ARG A 9 47.45 44.96 -3.09
CA ARG A 9 46.14 44.33 -3.08
C ARG A 9 46.13 43.13 -4.04
N THR A 10 45.66 41.96 -3.62
CA THR A 10 44.81 41.09 -4.45
C THR A 10 43.92 40.16 -3.60
N ASN A 11 42.65 40.52 -3.60
CA ASN A 11 41.43 39.71 -3.58
C ASN A 11 41.52 38.15 -3.50
N LYS A 12 40.72 37.64 -2.57
CA LYS A 12 39.74 36.54 -2.70
C LYS A 12 40.24 35.19 -3.25
N ARG A 13 40.19 34.19 -2.38
CA ARG A 13 39.47 32.94 -2.73
C ARG A 13 38.89 32.28 -1.49
N ALA A 14 37.61 32.58 -1.24
CA ALA A 14 36.75 31.69 -0.47
C ALA A 14 36.83 30.30 -1.11
N LYS A 15 37.30 29.31 -0.35
CA LYS A 15 37.21 27.92 -0.75
C LYS A 15 35.72 27.59 -0.79
N LYS A 16 35.18 27.53 -2.02
CA LYS A 16 33.87 26.99 -2.35
C LYS A 16 33.67 25.67 -1.60
N LEU A 17 32.81 25.69 -0.60
CA LEU A 17 32.06 24.54 -0.14
C LEU A 17 30.95 24.37 -1.20
N VAL A 18 31.28 23.66 -2.28
CA VAL A 18 30.33 23.33 -3.37
C VAL A 18 30.47 21.84 -3.62
N GLU A 19 30.09 21.05 -2.62
CA GLU A 19 29.82 19.62 -2.79
C GLU A 19 28.52 19.16 -2.07
N GLU A 20 27.66 20.09 -1.62
CA GLU A 20 26.41 19.70 -0.93
C GLU A 20 25.12 19.86 -1.76
N ASP A 21 25.14 20.59 -2.88
CA ASP A 21 23.91 20.85 -3.65
C ASP A 21 23.50 19.74 -4.64
N LYS A 22 24.39 18.79 -4.96
CA LYS A 22 24.02 17.63 -5.78
C LYS A 22 23.35 16.52 -4.98
N SER A 23 23.76 16.31 -3.72
CA SER A 23 23.28 15.18 -2.92
C SER A 23 21.83 15.38 -2.46
N MET A 24 21.46 16.61 -2.06
CA MET A 24 20.10 16.87 -1.55
C MET A 24 19.04 16.72 -2.64
N GLY A 25 19.36 17.11 -3.88
CA GLY A 25 18.47 16.93 -5.03
C GLY A 25 18.29 15.46 -5.42
N ASP A 26 19.32 14.64 -5.29
CA ASP A 26 19.22 13.20 -5.58
C ASP A 26 18.49 12.45 -4.47
N ILE A 27 18.72 12.82 -3.21
CA ILE A 27 17.97 12.33 -2.05
C ILE A 27 16.48 12.65 -2.19
N ALA A 28 16.12 13.89 -2.57
CA ALA A 28 14.74 14.29 -2.78
C ALA A 28 14.05 13.48 -3.91
N LYS A 29 14.77 13.16 -5.00
CA LYS A 29 14.26 12.29 -6.07
C LYS A 29 14.04 10.86 -5.58
N THR A 30 14.93 10.33 -4.75
CA THR A 30 14.76 8.99 -4.17
C THR A 30 13.54 8.92 -3.27
N PHE A 31 13.36 9.90 -2.38
CA PHE A 31 12.16 9.99 -1.53
C PHE A 31 10.88 10.13 -2.35
N LYS A 32 10.88 10.99 -3.39
CA LYS A 32 9.73 11.12 -4.29
C LYS A 32 9.39 9.80 -4.99
N LYS A 33 10.40 9.07 -5.46
CA LYS A 33 10.20 7.75 -6.09
C LYS A 33 9.69 6.69 -5.10
N MET A 34 10.14 6.73 -3.84
CA MET A 34 9.60 5.85 -2.80
C MET A 34 8.16 6.20 -2.43
N ILE A 35 7.80 7.48 -2.38
CA ILE A 35 6.42 7.93 -2.17
C ILE A 35 5.54 7.49 -3.34
N GLU A 36 5.99 7.67 -4.59
CA GLU A 36 5.26 7.20 -5.77
C GLU A 36 5.09 5.67 -5.77
N LEU A 37 6.13 4.90 -5.42
CA LEU A 37 6.02 3.45 -5.24
C LEU A 37 5.06 3.07 -4.12
N PHE A 38 5.07 3.80 -3.00
CA PHE A 38 4.18 3.57 -1.87
C PHE A 38 2.72 3.96 -2.20
N GLU A 39 2.50 5.05 -2.92
CA GLU A 39 1.19 5.45 -3.44
C GLU A 39 0.66 4.44 -4.46
N MET A 40 1.51 3.94 -5.35
CA MET A 40 1.11 2.87 -6.28
C MET A 40 0.73 1.59 -5.54
N ASN A 41 1.54 1.16 -4.56
CA ASN A 41 1.28 -0.04 -3.76
C ASN A 41 0.05 0.14 -2.85
N THR A 42 -0.18 1.34 -2.31
CA THR A 42 -1.36 1.64 -1.50
C THR A 42 -2.61 1.80 -2.35
N VAL A 43 -2.54 2.29 -3.59
CA VAL A 43 -3.69 2.30 -4.50
C VAL A 43 -4.07 0.88 -4.92
N GLU A 44 -3.10 -0.01 -5.10
CA GLU A 44 -3.32 -1.43 -5.39
C GLU A 44 -3.87 -2.18 -4.17
N LEU A 45 -3.30 -1.93 -2.99
CA LEU A 45 -3.80 -2.45 -1.72
C LEU A 45 -5.18 -1.86 -1.37
N VAL A 46 -5.44 -0.58 -1.63
CA VAL A 46 -6.74 0.07 -1.44
C VAL A 46 -7.75 -0.40 -2.49
N LYS A 47 -7.32 -0.80 -3.69
CA LYS A 47 -8.19 -1.53 -4.63
C LYS A 47 -8.57 -2.89 -4.05
N GLN A 48 -7.62 -3.65 -3.53
CA GLN A 48 -7.91 -4.91 -2.84
C GLN A 48 -8.79 -4.72 -1.59
N ILE A 49 -8.59 -3.64 -0.84
CA ILE A 49 -9.36 -3.31 0.37
C ILE A 49 -10.74 -2.72 0.02
N LYS A 50 -10.89 -1.96 -1.07
CA LYS A 50 -12.20 -1.48 -1.55
C LYS A 50 -13.03 -2.62 -2.13
N SER A 51 -12.39 -3.63 -2.74
CA SER A 51 -13.05 -4.91 -3.04
C SER A 51 -13.41 -5.71 -1.78
N ALA A 52 -12.87 -5.35 -0.61
CA ALA A 52 -13.16 -5.92 0.70
C ALA A 52 -14.01 -5.01 1.61
N SER A 53 -14.48 -3.86 1.09
CA SER A 53 -15.63 -3.15 1.64
C SER A 53 -16.84 -4.04 1.38
N GLY A 54 -17.66 -4.35 2.39
CA GLY A 54 -18.71 -5.39 2.36
C GLY A 54 -19.85 -5.23 1.34
N GLU A 55 -19.64 -4.48 0.26
CA GLU A 55 -20.63 -4.03 -0.71
C GLU A 55 -20.93 -4.99 -1.85
N ASP A 56 -20.31 -6.18 -1.91
CA ASP A 56 -21.10 -7.32 -2.38
C ASP A 56 -20.51 -8.69 -2.01
N ILE A 57 -20.70 -9.12 -0.76
CA ILE A 57 -20.44 -10.52 -0.35
C ILE A 57 -21.18 -11.47 -1.30
N TRP A 58 -22.39 -11.08 -1.75
CA TRP A 58 -23.17 -11.85 -2.71
C TRP A 58 -22.43 -12.01 -4.04
N ALA A 59 -21.93 -10.93 -4.65
CA ALA A 59 -21.17 -11.04 -5.90
C ALA A 59 -19.90 -11.88 -5.73
N GLN A 60 -19.21 -11.77 -4.58
CA GLN A 60 -18.03 -12.60 -4.31
C GLN A 60 -18.39 -14.09 -4.22
N LEU A 61 -19.53 -14.43 -3.61
CA LEU A 61 -19.99 -15.82 -3.55
C LEU A 61 -20.39 -16.34 -4.94
N VAL A 62 -20.98 -15.49 -5.79
CA VAL A 62 -21.27 -15.82 -7.19
C VAL A 62 -19.98 -16.01 -7.98
N GLU A 63 -18.99 -15.13 -7.81
CA GLU A 63 -17.71 -15.16 -8.52
C GLU A 63 -16.89 -16.42 -8.18
N ILE A 64 -16.86 -16.84 -6.91
CA ILE A 64 -16.21 -18.09 -6.51
C ILE A 64 -17.04 -19.33 -6.91
N GLY A 65 -18.24 -19.15 -7.46
CA GLY A 65 -19.10 -20.22 -7.96
C GLY A 65 -19.77 -21.04 -6.86
N VAL A 66 -20.30 -20.39 -5.82
CA VAL A 66 -21.21 -21.04 -4.86
C VAL A 66 -22.52 -21.42 -5.55
N ASP A 67 -23.02 -22.62 -5.27
CA ASP A 67 -24.24 -23.14 -5.88
C ASP A 67 -25.44 -22.26 -5.52
N GLU A 68 -26.30 -21.93 -6.50
CA GLU A 68 -27.45 -21.03 -6.33
C GLU A 68 -28.40 -21.48 -5.20
N ASP A 69 -28.56 -22.79 -4.98
CA ASP A 69 -29.39 -23.36 -3.91
C ASP A 69 -28.83 -23.10 -2.50
N SER A 70 -27.51 -22.94 -2.39
CA SER A 70 -26.78 -22.72 -1.14
C SER A 70 -26.44 -21.26 -0.89
N LEU A 71 -26.38 -20.46 -1.95
CA LEU A 71 -25.97 -19.06 -1.95
C LEU A 71 -26.73 -18.19 -0.93
N PRO A 72 -28.07 -18.22 -0.84
CA PRO A 72 -28.80 -17.43 0.16
C PRO A 72 -28.43 -17.80 1.59
N HIS A 73 -28.20 -19.09 1.85
CA HIS A 73 -27.86 -19.58 3.19
C HIS A 73 -26.46 -19.15 3.60
N VAL A 74 -25.49 -19.32 2.71
CA VAL A 74 -24.09 -18.91 2.93
C VAL A 74 -24.02 -17.39 3.13
N TYR A 75 -24.69 -16.61 2.28
CA TYR A 75 -24.77 -15.16 2.42
C TYR A 75 -25.36 -14.74 3.77
N MET A 76 -26.52 -15.27 4.14
CA MET A 76 -27.17 -14.96 5.41
C MET A 76 -26.29 -15.33 6.61
N HIS A 77 -25.61 -16.47 6.57
CA HIS A 77 -24.71 -16.89 7.64
C HIS A 77 -23.53 -15.92 7.80
N LEU A 78 -22.88 -15.52 6.70
CA LEU A 78 -21.75 -14.59 6.75
C LEU A 78 -22.17 -13.20 7.25
N VAL A 79 -23.33 -12.70 6.82
CA VAL A 79 -23.85 -11.40 7.29
C VAL A 79 -24.24 -11.43 8.77
N GLN A 80 -24.81 -12.55 9.24
CA GLN A 80 -25.22 -12.70 10.64
C GLN A 80 -24.04 -13.01 11.59
N ASN A 81 -22.95 -13.59 11.08
CA ASN A 81 -21.80 -14.02 11.87
C ASN A 81 -20.54 -13.23 11.47
N PRO A 82 -20.21 -12.13 12.17
CA PRO A 82 -19.07 -11.29 11.81
C PRO A 82 -17.72 -12.04 11.90
N GLU A 83 -17.61 -13.04 12.77
CA GLU A 83 -16.42 -13.91 12.84
C GLU A 83 -16.26 -14.77 11.59
N ALA A 84 -17.36 -15.34 11.09
CA ALA A 84 -17.37 -16.11 9.85
C ALA A 84 -17.04 -15.23 8.64
N LEU A 85 -17.57 -14.01 8.59
CA LEU A 85 -17.22 -13.04 7.55
C LEU A 85 -15.74 -12.64 7.60
N LYS A 86 -15.20 -12.43 8.80
CA LYS A 86 -13.77 -12.15 8.99
C LYS A 86 -12.90 -13.32 8.52
N ALA A 87 -13.30 -14.56 8.85
CA ALA A 87 -12.63 -15.75 8.36
C ALA A 87 -12.68 -15.83 6.83
N PHE A 88 -13.87 -15.67 6.23
CA PHE A 88 -14.06 -15.67 4.78
C PHE A 88 -13.20 -14.64 4.05
N ASN A 89 -13.16 -13.40 4.56
CA ASN A 89 -12.33 -12.34 3.99
C ASN A 89 -10.83 -12.60 4.16
N GLY A 90 -10.43 -13.32 5.20
CA GLY A 90 -9.04 -13.72 5.45
C GLY A 90 -8.54 -14.86 4.55
N VAL A 91 -9.44 -15.61 3.91
CA VAL A 91 -9.05 -16.67 2.97
C VAL A 91 -8.76 -16.08 1.58
N PRO A 92 -7.65 -16.51 0.92
CA PRO A 92 -7.39 -16.18 -0.48
C PRO A 92 -8.56 -16.55 -1.40
N ILE A 93 -8.89 -15.71 -2.38
CA ILE A 93 -10.11 -15.84 -3.20
C ILE A 93 -10.22 -17.21 -3.86
N ASP A 94 -9.12 -17.74 -4.39
CA ASP A 94 -8.99 -19.06 -5.01
C ASP A 94 -9.26 -20.24 -4.05
N LYS A 95 -9.15 -19.99 -2.74
CA LYS A 95 -9.38 -20.98 -1.68
C LYS A 95 -10.71 -20.81 -0.95
N ARG A 96 -11.43 -19.72 -1.16
CA ARG A 96 -12.68 -19.43 -0.43
C ARG A 96 -13.72 -20.52 -0.60
N LYS A 97 -13.96 -21.02 -1.82
CA LYS A 97 -14.95 -22.09 -2.07
C LYS A 97 -14.61 -23.38 -1.32
N GLU A 98 -13.34 -23.79 -1.33
CA GLU A 98 -12.85 -24.97 -0.62
C GLU A 98 -12.98 -24.82 0.91
N MET A 99 -12.81 -23.59 1.41
CA MET A 99 -12.85 -23.29 2.83
C MET A 99 -14.25 -23.00 3.38
N LEU A 100 -15.25 -22.75 2.51
CA LEU A 100 -16.61 -22.43 2.91
C LEU A 100 -17.22 -23.43 3.91
N PRO A 101 -17.07 -24.77 3.77
CA PRO A 101 -17.64 -25.73 4.71
C PRO A 101 -17.07 -25.65 6.13
N PHE A 102 -15.89 -25.05 6.30
CA PHE A 102 -15.26 -24.83 7.62
C PHE A 102 -15.68 -23.50 8.26
N ILE A 103 -16.20 -22.57 7.46
CA ILE A 103 -16.60 -21.22 7.87
C ILE A 103 -18.10 -21.17 8.09
N VAL A 104 -18.85 -21.80 7.19
CA VAL A 104 -20.31 -21.90 7.23
C VAL A 104 -20.67 -23.35 7.52
N PRO A 105 -21.40 -23.64 8.61
CA PRO A 105 -21.84 -24.99 8.90
C PRO A 105 -22.69 -25.52 7.75
N ASN A 106 -22.42 -26.75 7.31
CA ASN A 106 -23.25 -27.40 6.31
C ASN A 106 -24.70 -27.50 6.80
N LYS A 107 -25.65 -27.32 5.87
CA LYS A 107 -27.07 -27.57 6.11
C LYS A 107 -27.22 -28.96 6.75
N PRO A 108 -27.99 -29.12 7.85
CA PRO A 108 -28.41 -30.44 8.30
C PRO A 108 -29.29 -31.13 7.26
#